data_AF-A0A0N8NYN1-F1
#
_entry.id   AF-A0A0N8NYN1-F1
#
_cell.length_a   1.000
_cell.length_b   1.000
_cell.length_c   1.000
_cell.angle_alpha   90.00
_cell.angle_beta   90.00
_cell.angle_gamma   90.00
#
_symmetry.space_group_name_H-M   'P 1'
#
loop_
_entity.id
_entity.type
_entity.pdbx_description
1 polymer ?
#
loop_
_entity_poly.entity_id
_entity_poly.type
_entity_poly.pdbx_seq_one_letter_code
_entity_poly.pdbx_strand_id
1 'polypeptide(L)'
;MRTRDVVILASWITAVVISTVIILKGGVTYTNLGIALFLVFMAGGISFAVGYSLHDTEELKLSKEISSLTLKLEEIEKKINSVEEKVKKIERFLEE
;
A
#
# COMPACT_ATOMS: atom_id res chain seq x y z
N MET A 1 1.11 10.27 12.05
CA MET A 1 2.22 9.49 11.43
C MET A 1 1.68 8.12 11.09
N ARG A 2 1.87 7.64 9.86
CA ARG A 2 1.49 6.27 9.51
C ARG A 2 2.36 5.31 10.33
N THR A 3 1.81 4.16 10.73
CA THR A 3 2.54 3.12 11.50
C THR A 3 3.85 2.73 10.82
N ARG A 4 3.87 2.73 9.47
CA ARG A 4 5.07 2.61 8.63
C ARG A 4 6.20 3.55 9.04
N ASP A 5 5.91 4.84 9.15
CA ASP A 5 6.92 5.86 9.39
C ASP A 5 7.53 5.70 10.79
N VAL A 6 6.72 5.25 11.75
CA VAL A 6 7.17 4.94 13.12
C VAL A 6 8.13 3.74 13.13
N VAL A 7 7.81 2.67 12.40
CA VAL A 7 8.65 1.47 12.30
C VAL A 7 9.98 1.78 11.61
N ILE A 8 9.94 2.56 10.53
CA ILE A 8 11.15 3.01 9.82
C ILE A 8 12.00 3.88 10.77
N LEU A 9 11.41 4.86 11.42
CA LEU A 9 12.15 5.74 12.33
C LEU A 9 12.78 4.95 13.49
N ALA A 10 12.04 4.01 14.07
CA ALA A 10 12.53 3.18 15.17
C ALA A 10 13.70 2.28 14.74
N SER A 11 13.66 1.71 13.54
CA SER A 11 14.76 0.87 13.03
C SER A 11 16.04 1.68 12.81
N TRP A 12 15.91 2.90 12.27
CA TRP A 12 17.03 3.82 12.08
C TRP A 12 17.63 4.30 13.40
N ILE A 13 16.79 4.70 14.36
CA ILE A 13 17.26 5.11 15.69
C ILE A 13 18.02 3.95 16.37
N THR A 14 17.48 2.74 16.28
CA THR A 14 18.12 1.55 16.87
C THR A 14 19.48 1.28 16.23
N ALA A 15 19.57 1.31 14.90
CA ALA A 15 20.83 1.11 14.18
C ALA A 15 21.88 2.15 14.56
N VAL A 16 21.48 3.43 14.68
CA VAL A 16 22.38 4.52 15.10
C VAL A 16 22.86 4.31 16.53
N VAL A 17 21.94 4.08 17.49
CA VAL A 17 22.29 3.91 18.91
C VAL A 17 23.25 2.73 19.11
N ILE A 18 22.95 1.57 18.52
CA ILE A 18 23.79 0.37 18.64
C ILE A 18 25.16 0.63 18.01
N SER A 19 25.21 1.23 16.83
CA SER A 19 26.48 1.56 16.15
C SER A 19 27.33 2.52 16.97
N THR A 20 26.73 3.55 17.55
CA THR A 20 27.42 4.51 18.43
C THR A 20 28.00 3.82 19.67
N VAL A 21 27.24 2.94 20.32
CA VAL A 21 27.73 2.20 21.50
C VAL A 21 28.90 1.29 21.15
N ILE A 22 28.81 0.57 20.03
CA ILE A 22 29.87 -0.32 19.55
C ILE A 22 31.16 0.48 19.26
N ILE A 23 31.05 1.63 18.59
CA ILE A 23 32.19 2.46 18.26
C ILE A 23 32.81 3.09 19.52
N LEU A 24 31.99 3.59 20.45
CA LEU A 24 32.47 4.22 21.68
C LEU A 24 33.14 3.23 22.66
N LYS A 25 32.61 2.01 22.78
CA LYS A 25 33.14 0.99 23.71
C LYS A 25 34.20 0.09 23.09
N GLY A 26 34.04 -0.26 21.82
CA GLY A 26 34.92 -1.17 21.10
C GLY A 26 36.02 -0.47 20.28
N GLY A 27 35.95 0.85 20.12
CA GLY A 27 36.88 1.62 19.29
C GLY A 27 36.59 1.52 17.79
N VAL A 28 37.28 2.36 17.00
CA VAL A 28 37.13 2.43 15.55
C VAL A 28 38.01 1.38 14.87
N THR A 29 37.62 0.11 15.00
CA THR A 29 38.28 -1.01 14.30
C THR A 29 37.49 -1.40 13.04
N TYR A 30 38.16 -2.02 12.06
CA TYR A 30 37.50 -2.47 10.83
C TYR A 30 36.28 -3.37 11.08
N THR A 31 36.35 -4.23 12.09
CA THR A 31 35.25 -5.11 12.49
C THR A 31 34.05 -4.31 13.00
N ASN A 32 34.28 -3.34 13.88
CA ASN A 32 33.20 -2.50 14.44
C ASN A 32 32.57 -1.60 13.37
N LEU A 33 33.38 -1.10 12.43
CA LEU A 33 32.89 -0.34 11.28
C LEU A 33 32.05 -1.22 10.35
N GLY A 34 32.46 -2.47 10.13
CA GLY A 34 31.70 -3.45 9.36
C GLY A 34 30.35 -3.78 9.98
N ILE A 35 30.30 -3.95 11.30
CA ILE A 35 29.04 -4.18 12.04
C ILE A 35 28.12 -2.96 11.95
N ALA A 36 28.65 -1.75 12.11
CA ALA A 36 27.87 -0.52 11.97
C ALA A 36 27.28 -0.37 10.56
N LEU A 37 28.09 -0.62 9.52
CA LEU A 37 27.62 -0.65 8.13
C LEU A 37 26.53 -1.70 7.91
N PHE A 38 26.71 -2.90 8.45
CA PHE A 38 25.71 -3.96 8.36
C PHE A 38 24.37 -3.55 8.99
N LEU A 39 24.39 -2.91 10.16
CA LEU A 39 23.17 -2.40 10.81
C LEU A 39 22.46 -1.34 9.97
N VAL A 40 23.21 -0.45 9.30
CA VAL A 40 22.64 0.53 8.37
C VAL A 40 21.99 -0.15 7.16
N PHE A 41 22.64 -1.16 6.58
CA PHE A 41 22.04 -1.95 5.48
C PHE A 41 20.76 -2.66 5.92
N MET A 42 20.73 -3.23 7.13
CA MET A 42 19.53 -3.87 7.68
C MET A 42 18.40 -2.86 7.90
N ALA A 43 18.68 -1.68 8.45
CA ALA A 43 17.68 -0.61 8.61
C ALA A 43 17.14 -0.14 7.24
N GLY A 44 18.00 -0.03 6.23
CA GLY A 44 17.60 0.22 4.84
C GLY A 44 16.71 -0.88 4.26
N GLY A 45 17.06 -2.15 4.47
CA GLY A 45 16.27 -3.30 4.05
C GLY A 45 14.89 -3.35 4.70
N ILE A 46 14.81 -3.07 6.00
CA ILE A 46 13.52 -2.93 6.72
C ILE A 46 12.70 -1.78 6.13
N SER A 47 13.34 -0.64 5.85
CA SER A 47 12.66 0.51 5.24
C SER A 47 12.06 0.18 3.88
N PHE A 48 12.80 -0.58 3.06
CA PHE A 48 12.32 -1.04 1.76
C PHE A 48 11.18 -2.06 1.89
N ALA A 49 11.33 -3.07 2.75
CA ALA A 49 10.33 -4.12 2.94
C ALA A 49 9.01 -3.57 3.51
N VAL A 50 9.08 -2.70 4.51
CA VAL A 50 7.91 -2.03 5.10
C VAL A 50 7.33 -1.02 4.09
N GLY A 51 8.19 -0.34 3.32
CA GLY A 51 7.80 0.55 2.23
C GLY A 51 6.92 -0.15 1.19
N TYR A 52 7.34 -1.31 0.69
CA TYR A 52 6.56 -2.11 -0.26
C TYR A 52 5.34 -2.77 0.41
N SER A 53 5.52 -3.43 1.55
CA SER A 53 4.48 -4.26 2.15
C SER A 53 3.26 -3.47 2.66
N LEU A 54 3.45 -2.21 3.07
CA LEU A 54 2.35 -1.38 3.58
C LEU A 54 1.79 -0.39 2.55
N HIS A 55 2.44 -0.23 1.40
CA HIS A 55 1.96 0.68 0.35
C HIS A 55 1.00 -0.02 -0.62
N ASP A 56 1.28 -1.28 -0.98
CA ASP A 56 0.52 -1.96 -2.02
C ASP A 56 -0.81 -2.57 -1.57
N THR A 57 -0.98 -2.91 -0.30
CA THR A 57 -2.17 -3.69 0.12
C THR A 57 -3.47 -2.88 0.14
N GLU A 58 -3.41 -1.58 0.43
CA GLU A 58 -4.61 -0.74 0.49
C GLU A 58 -5.02 -0.22 -0.88
N GLU A 59 -4.08 0.32 -1.66
CA GLU A 59 -4.37 0.89 -2.98
C GLU A 59 -4.80 -0.19 -3.98
N LEU A 60 -4.20 -1.38 -3.92
CA LEU A 60 -4.53 -2.48 -4.80
C LEU A 60 -5.89 -3.11 -4.44
N LYS A 61 -6.27 -3.09 -3.16
CA LYS A 61 -7.60 -3.52 -2.70
C LYS A 61 -8.69 -2.51 -3.08
N LEU A 62 -8.42 -1.21 -2.90
CA LEU A 62 -9.30 -0.12 -3.35
C LEU A 62 -9.51 -0.15 -4.86
N SER A 63 -8.44 -0.35 -5.64
CA SER A 63 -8.53 -0.45 -7.10
C SER A 63 -9.40 -1.63 -7.55
N LYS A 64 -9.26 -2.79 -6.89
CA LYS A 64 -10.13 -3.95 -7.13
C LYS A 64 -11.59 -3.68 -6.76
N GLU A 65 -11.84 -3.04 -5.61
CA GLU A 65 -13.20 -2.68 -5.20
C GLU A 65 -13.84 -1.70 -6.18
N ILE A 66 -13.11 -0.66 -6.61
CA ILE A 66 -13.56 0.31 -7.61
C ILE A 66 -13.89 -0.40 -8.93
N SER A 67 -13.00 -1.26 -9.42
CA SER A 67 -13.24 -2.03 -10.65
C SER A 67 -14.51 -2.90 -10.53
N SER A 68 -14.71 -3.55 -9.38
CA SER A 68 -15.92 -4.36 -9.14
C SER A 68 -17.20 -3.53 -9.08
N LEU A 69 -17.12 -2.31 -8.51
CA LEU A 69 -18.24 -1.38 -8.44
C LEU A 69 -18.60 -0.84 -9.82
N THR A 70 -17.60 -0.49 -10.64
CA THR A 70 -17.81 -0.03 -12.02
C THR A 70 -18.51 -1.10 -12.86
N LEU A 71 -18.08 -2.37 -12.77
CA LEU A 71 -18.74 -3.48 -13.48
C LEU A 71 -20.20 -3.66 -13.05
N LYS A 72 -20.49 -3.56 -11.74
CA LYS A 72 -21.86 -3.61 -11.23
C LYS A 72 -22.69 -2.44 -11.73
N LEU A 73 -22.09 -1.25 -11.83
CA LEU A 73 -22.76 -0.05 -12.34
C LEU A 73 -23.13 -0.21 -13.82
N GLU A 74 -22.20 -0.72 -14.64
CA GLU A 74 -22.43 -1.00 -16.05
C GLU A 74 -23.54 -2.04 -16.26
N GLU A 75 -23.63 -3.05 -15.40
CA GLU A 75 -24.72 -4.04 -15.44
C GLU A 75 -26.07 -3.40 -15.08
N ILE A 76 -26.11 -2.49 -14.11
CA ILE A 76 -27.32 -1.74 -13.74
C ILE A 76 -27.75 -0.84 -14.90
N GLU A 77 -26.82 -0.13 -15.54
CA GLU A 77 -27.10 0.73 -16.69
C GLU A 77 -27.72 -0.07 -17.86
N LYS A 78 -27.18 -1.25 -18.17
CA LYS A 78 -27.77 -2.16 -19.17
C LYS A 78 -29.19 -2.60 -18.80
N LYS A 79 -29.44 -2.91 -17.53
CA LYS A 79 -30.78 -3.27 -17.06
C LYS A 79 -31.77 -2.11 -17.17
N ILE A 80 -31.35 -0.90 -16.81
CA ILE A 80 -32.17 0.31 -16.93
C ILE A 80 -32.54 0.55 -18.41
N ASN A 81 -31.57 0.51 -19.31
CA ASN A 81 -31.82 0.68 -20.75
C ASN A 81 -32.79 -0.38 -21.29
N SER A 82 -32.68 -1.64 -20.83
CA SER A 82 -33.62 -2.70 -21.21
C SER A 82 -35.04 -2.43 -20.68
N VAL A 83 -35.16 -1.90 -19.46
CA VAL A 83 -36.47 -1.52 -18.90
C VAL A 83 -37.06 -0.35 -19.67
N GLU A 84 -36.30 0.71 -19.95
CA GLU A 84 -36.74 1.85 -20.77
C GLU A 84 -37.24 1.41 -22.14
N GLU A 85 -36.51 0.52 -22.82
CA GLU A 85 -36.91 0.02 -24.14
C GLU A 85 -38.23 -0.78 -24.08
N LYS A 86 -38.43 -1.55 -23.01
CA LYS A 86 -39.67 -2.29 -22.77
C LYS A 86 -40.84 -1.35 -22.46
N VAL A 87 -40.64 -0.33 -21.63
CA VAL A 87 -41.65 0.69 -21.33
C VAL A 87 -42.08 1.41 -22.61
N LYS A 88 -41.10 1.83 -23.43
CA LYS A 88 -41.36 2.52 -24.69
C LYS A 88 -42.05 1.66 -25.76
N LYS A 89 -41.94 0.32 -25.66
CA LYS A 89 -42.74 -0.62 -26.46
C LYS A 89 -44.18 -0.68 -25.95
N ILE A 90 -44.37 -0.75 -24.63
CA ILE A 90 -45.71 -0.79 -24.01
C ILE A 90 -46.49 0.49 -24.30
N GLU A 91 -45.87 1.68 -24.18
CA GLU A 91 -46.52 2.95 -24.51
C GLU A 91 -47.00 2.98 -25.98
N ARG A 92 -46.17 2.51 -26.92
CA ARG A 92 -46.58 2.41 -28.33
C ARG A 92 -47.74 1.45 -28.57
N PHE A 93 -47.83 0.35 -27.82
CA PHE A 93 -48.96 -0.57 -27.89
C PHE A 93 -50.25 -0.02 -27.27
N LEU A 94 -50.16 1.00 -26.41
CA LEU A 94 -51.32 1.65 -25.78
C LEU A 94 -51.84 2.86 -26.57
N GLU A 95 -51.04 3.39 -27.50
CA GLU A 95 -51.42 4.48 -28.42
C GLU A 95 -52.02 3.99 -29.76
N GLU A 96 -51.94 2.69 -30.07
CA GLU A 96 -52.66 2.01 -31.17
C GLU A 96 -54.01 1.45 -30.73
#